data_AF-A0A7I8DXR6-F1
#
_entry.id   AF-A0A7I8DXR6-F1
#
_cell.length_a   1.000
_cell.length_b   1.000
_cell.length_c   1.000
_cell.angle_alpha   90.00
_cell.angle_beta   90.00
_cell.angle_gamma   90.00
#
_symmetry.space_group_name_H-M   'P 1'
#
loop_
_entity.id
_entity.type
_entity.pdbx_description
1 polymer ?
#
loop_
_entity_poly.entity_id
_entity_poly.type
_entity_poly.pdbx_seq_one_letter_code
_entity_poly.pdbx_strand_id
1 'polypeptide(L)' 'MTAQEMFEKLGFEEICHDDREIIYFMHINDVKVREVEFDLQNKTFYCMCSDIVMEVDMELLKAINQQCKELGWLDETVL' A
#
# COMPACT_ATOMS: atom_id res chain seq x y z
N MET A 1 -7.16 8.64 -10.30
CA MET A 1 -6.73 7.25 -10.20
C MET A 1 -7.13 6.76 -8.83
N THR A 2 -7.63 5.54 -8.72
CA THR A 2 -7.81 4.88 -7.43
C THR A 2 -6.43 4.53 -6.84
N ALA A 3 -6.36 4.22 -5.55
CA ALA A 3 -5.12 3.74 -4.94
C ALA A 3 -4.60 2.47 -5.64
N GLN A 4 -5.50 1.51 -5.91
CA GLN A 4 -5.18 0.29 -6.65
C GLN A 4 -4.52 0.58 -8.01
N GLU A 5 -5.10 1.48 -8.83
CA GLU A 5 -4.52 1.87 -10.12
C GLU A 5 -3.12 2.50 -9.97
N MET A 6 -2.87 3.20 -8.87
CA MET A 6 -1.56 3.79 -8.57
C MET A 6 -0.53 2.74 -8.18
N PHE A 7 -0.91 1.75 -7.36
CA PHE A 7 -0.08 0.60 -7.01
C PHE A 7 0.27 -0.24 -8.24
N GLU A 8 -0.72 -0.55 -9.10
CA GLU A 8 -0.53 -1.29 -10.35
C GLU A 8 0.48 -0.60 -11.29
N LYS A 9 0.38 0.73 -11.41
CA LYS A 9 1.33 1.52 -12.22
C LYS A 9 2.77 1.47 -11.67
N LEU A 10 2.92 1.27 -10.36
CA LEU A 10 4.22 1.11 -9.70
C LEU A 10 4.75 -0.33 -9.78
N GLY A 11 3.97 -1.28 -10.33
CA GLY A 11 4.33 -2.68 -10.46
C GLY A 11 3.94 -3.55 -9.25
N PHE A 12 3.06 -3.05 -8.39
CA PHE A 12 2.42 -3.86 -7.36
C PHE A 12 1.14 -4.52 -7.89
N GLU A 13 0.78 -5.65 -7.30
CA GLU A 13 -0.46 -6.38 -7.53
C GLU A 13 -1.24 -6.48 -6.21
N GLU A 14 -2.56 -6.29 -6.25
CA GLU A 14 -3.43 -6.54 -5.10
C GLU A 14 -3.60 -8.05 -4.91
N ILE A 15 -3.16 -8.58 -3.77
CA ILE A 15 -3.21 -10.01 -3.46
C ILE A 15 -4.29 -10.32 -2.43
N CYS A 16 -4.66 -9.36 -1.59
CA CYS A 16 -5.72 -9.49 -0.60
C CYS A 16 -6.51 -8.18 -0.46
N HIS A 17 -7.82 -8.31 -0.30
CA HIS A 17 -8.74 -7.23 0.06
C HIS A 17 -9.95 -7.84 0.76
N ASP A 18 -9.97 -7.75 2.08
CA ASP A 18 -11.08 -8.25 2.91
C ASP A 18 -11.49 -7.23 4.00
N ASP A 19 -12.23 -7.68 5.01
CA ASP A 19 -12.70 -6.83 6.11
C ASP A 19 -11.60 -6.46 7.13
N ARG A 20 -10.40 -7.03 7.00
CA ARG A 20 -9.29 -6.89 7.93
C ARG A 20 -8.09 -6.21 7.30
N GLU A 21 -7.81 -6.50 6.04
CA GLU A 21 -6.57 -6.06 5.39
C GLU A 21 -6.72 -5.80 3.89
N ILE A 22 -5.83 -4.95 3.37
CA ILE A 22 -5.55 -4.80 1.94
C ILE A 22 -4.05 -4.98 1.74
N ILE A 23 -3.65 -5.86 0.82
CA ILE A 23 -2.25 -6.23 0.61
C ILE A 23 -1.85 -6.07 -0.85
N TYR A 24 -0.76 -5.33 -1.06
CA TYR A 24 -0.11 -5.14 -2.35
C TYR A 24 1.28 -5.77 -2.37
N PHE A 25 1.56 -6.67 -3.33
CA PHE A 25 2.89 -7.27 -3.53
C PHE A 25 3.54 -6.81 -4.83
N MET A 26 4.85 -6.61 -4.80
CA MET A 26 5.68 -6.53 -6.00
C MET A 26 6.53 -7.79 -6.11
N HIS A 27 6.52 -8.39 -7.29
CA HIS A 27 7.33 -9.56 -7.61
C HIS A 27 8.45 -9.20 -8.60
N ILE A 28 9.64 -9.75 -8.40
CA ILE A 28 10.71 -9.79 -9.41
C ILE A 28 11.06 -11.25 -9.64
N ASN A 29 10.88 -11.74 -10.87
CA ASN A 29 11.10 -13.15 -11.23
C ASN A 29 10.39 -14.13 -10.27
N ASP A 30 9.09 -13.91 -10.02
CA ASP A 30 8.23 -14.70 -9.12
C ASP A 30 8.63 -14.67 -7.63
N VAL A 31 9.62 -13.86 -7.25
CA VAL A 31 10.00 -13.64 -5.85
C VAL A 31 9.31 -12.39 -5.34
N LYS A 32 8.56 -12.51 -4.23
CA LYS A 32 8.01 -11.35 -3.51
C LYS A 32 9.17 -10.49 -3.01
N VAL A 33 9.31 -9.28 -3.55
CA VAL A 33 10.37 -8.35 -3.16
C VAL A 33 9.88 -7.21 -2.30
N ARG A 34 8.64 -6.75 -2.48
CA ARG A 34 8.08 -5.64 -1.72
C ARG A 34 6.63 -5.91 -1.38
N GLU A 35 6.21 -5.35 -0.25
CA GLU A 35 4.89 -5.51 0.31
C GLU A 35 4.42 -4.21 0.96
N VAL A 36 3.17 -3.86 0.70
CA VAL A 36 2.44 -2.82 1.43
C VAL A 36 1.14 -3.44 1.93
N GLU A 37 0.99 -3.49 3.25
CA GLU A 37 -0.18 -4.05 3.92
C GLU A 37 -0.89 -2.93 4.70
N PHE A 38 -2.19 -2.79 4.50
CA PHE A 38 -3.05 -1.90 5.26
C PHE A 38 -3.85 -2.71 6.27
N ASP A 39 -3.61 -2.47 7.56
CA ASP A 39 -4.38 -3.06 8.66
C ASP A 39 -5.62 -2.20 8.91
N LEU A 40 -6.78 -2.70 8.48
CA LEU A 40 -8.05 -1.99 8.55
C LEU A 40 -8.61 -1.90 9.97
N GLN A 41 -8.21 -2.81 10.85
CA GLN A 41 -8.66 -2.83 12.24
C GLN A 41 -7.96 -1.76 13.07
N ASN A 42 -6.64 -1.63 12.89
CA ASN A 42 -5.80 -0.70 13.64
C ASN A 42 -5.62 0.65 12.94
N LYS A 43 -6.05 0.78 11.67
CA LYS A 43 -5.85 1.98 10.83
C LYS A 43 -4.37 2.35 10.69
N THR A 44 -3.57 1.33 10.37
CA THR A 44 -2.12 1.45 10.17
C THR A 44 -1.72 0.79 8.85
N PHE A 45 -0.49 1.03 8.40
CA PHE A 45 0.07 0.29 7.27
C PHE A 45 1.52 -0.10 7.54
N TYR A 46 1.94 -1.20 6.92
CA TYR A 46 3.29 -1.74 6.98
C TYR A 46 3.91 -1.74 5.58
N CYS A 47 5.22 -1.50 5.51
CA CYS A 47 6.00 -1.51 4.27
C CYS A 47 7.23 -2.38 4.46
N MET A 48 7.28 -3.52 3.76
CA MET A 48 8.29 -4.56 3.94
C MET A 48 8.97 -4.93 2.63
N CYS A 49 10.25 -5.29 2.72
CA CYS A 49 11.04 -5.84 1.62
C CYS A 49 11.75 -7.09 2.16
N SER A 50 11.27 -8.31 1.85
CA SER A 50 11.86 -9.55 2.38
C SER A 50 12.13 -9.50 3.91
N ASP A 51 11.13 -9.14 4.70
CA ASP A 51 11.16 -9.02 6.17
C ASP A 51 12.04 -7.90 6.76
N ILE A 52 12.56 -6.99 5.93
CA ILE A 52 13.21 -5.75 6.39
C ILE A 52 12.39 -4.51 6.05
N VAL A 53 12.65 -3.41 6.75
CA VAL A 53 12.02 -2.10 6.49
C VAL A 53 12.30 -1.69 5.03
N MET A 54 11.23 -1.33 4.32
CA MET A 54 11.30 -0.87 2.93
C MET A 54 11.39 0.66 2.86
N GLU A 55 12.21 1.17 1.94
CA GLU A 55 12.17 2.58 1.55
C GLU A 55 10.87 2.92 0.83
N VAL A 56 10.20 4.00 1.26
CA VAL A 56 9.00 4.54 0.61
C VAL A 56 9.38 5.81 -0.14
N ASP A 57 9.45 5.72 -1.47
CA ASP A 57 9.65 6.88 -2.32
C ASP A 57 8.37 7.75 -2.43
N MET A 58 8.49 8.92 -3.07
CA MET A 58 7.38 9.88 -3.15
C MET A 58 6.19 9.41 -4.00
N GLU A 59 6.40 8.56 -5.01
CA GLU A 59 5.30 8.06 -5.83
C GLU A 59 4.55 6.95 -5.08
N LEU A 60 5.28 6.06 -4.40
CA LEU A 60 4.69 5.08 -3.49
C LEU A 60 3.96 5.76 -2.33
N LEU A 61 4.54 6.81 -1.74
CA LEU A 61 3.89 7.60 -0.70
C LEU A 61 2.57 8.23 -1.19
N LYS A 62 2.51 8.69 -2.45
CA LYS A 62 1.26 9.20 -3.03
C LYS A 62 0.20 8.12 -3.15
N ALA A 63 0.58 6.91 -3.58
CA ALA A 63 -0.34 5.77 -3.67
C ALA A 63 -0.86 5.37 -2.27
N ILE A 64 0.04 5.30 -1.27
CA ILE A 64 -0.34 5.04 0.13
C ILE A 64 -1.30 6.11 0.65
N ASN A 65 -0.99 7.39 0.43
CA ASN A 65 -1.86 8.47 0.87
C ASN A 65 -3.22 8.43 0.16
N GLN A 66 -3.28 8.02 -1.12
CA GLN A 66 -4.52 7.83 -1.84
C GLN A 66 -5.36 6.70 -1.22
N GLN A 67 -4.73 5.56 -0.86
CA GLN A 67 -5.42 4.48 -0.13
C GLN A 67 -5.97 4.98 1.21
N CYS A 68 -5.16 5.70 1.99
CA CYS A 68 -5.60 6.28 3.26
C CYS A 68 -6.77 7.26 3.10
N LYS A 69 -6.82 8.03 1.99
CA LYS A 69 -7.97 8.90 1.67
C LYS A 69 -9.22 8.09 1.36
N GLU A 70 -9.10 7.06 0.53
CA GLU A 70 -10.22 6.18 0.15
C GLU A 70 -10.79 5.42 1.36
N LEU A 71 -9.94 5.05 2.32
CA LEU A 71 -10.32 4.44 3.60
C LEU A 71 -10.85 5.45 4.64
N GLY A 72 -10.80 6.75 4.34
CA GLY A 72 -11.22 7.80 5.28
C GLY A 72 -10.33 7.91 6.52
N TRP A 73 -9.04 7.60 6.40
CA TRP A 73 -8.06 7.69 7.49
C TRP A 73 -7.39 9.06 7.61
N LEU A 74 -7.44 9.86 6.54
CA LEU A 74 -6.91 11.22 6.53
C LEU A 74 -8.06 12.22 6.65
N ASP A 75 -8.01 13.06 7.68
CA ASP A 75 -8.89 14.22 7.78
C ASP A 75 -8.55 15.22 6.66
N GLU A 76 -9.56 15.92 6.12
CA GLU A 76 -9.39 16.92 5.05
C GLU A 76 -8.47 18.11 5.43
N THR A 77 -8.00 18.17 6.68
CA THR A 77 -7.32 19.34 7.26
C THR A 77 -5.78 19.25 7.30
N VAL A 78 -5.16 18.28 6.63
CA VAL A 78 -3.70 18.23 6.48
C VAL A 78 -3.31 18.34 5.00
N LEU A 79 -3.49 19.55 4.46
CA LEU A 79 -2.80 20.05 3.26
C LEU A 79 -2.35 21.49 3.49
#